data_AF-A0A2G3E821-F1
#
_entry.id   AF-A0A2G3E821-F1
#
_cell.length_a   1.000
_cell.length_b   1.000
_cell.length_c   1.000
_cell.angle_alpha   90.00
_cell.angle_beta   90.00
_cell.angle_gamma   90.00
#
_symmetry.space_group_name_H-M   'P 1'
#
loop_
_entity.id
_entity.type
_entity.pdbx_description
1 polymer ?
#
loop_
_entity_poly.entity_id
_entity_poly.type
_entity_poly.pdbx_seq_one_letter_code
_entity_poly.pdbx_strand_id
1 'polypeptide(L)' 'MMNKEGNYNMCKAVIDLTNKGRTEGYTEAIAFSIKSIMQSLNYSFEQACAVLKIDAKDMERYRKMI' A
#
# COMPACT_ATOMS: atom_id res chain seq x y z
N MET A 1 26.52 22.27 17.37
CA MET A 1 26.05 21.14 18.19
C MET A 1 24.56 20.97 17.93
N MET A 2 24.11 19.84 17.35
CA MET A 2 22.66 19.57 17.26
C MET A 2 22.12 19.32 18.67
N ASN A 3 21.08 20.08 19.05
CA ASN A 3 20.40 19.94 20.32
C ASN A 3 19.66 18.59 20.39
N LYS A 4 19.42 18.07 21.60
CA LYS A 4 18.76 16.77 21.83
C LYS A 4 17.40 16.65 21.12
N GLU A 5 16.68 17.76 20.99
CA GLU A 5 15.41 17.86 20.26
C GLU A 5 15.57 17.71 18.74
N GLY A 6 16.62 18.30 18.14
CA GLY A 6 16.91 18.14 16.71
C GLY A 6 17.22 16.68 16.34
N ASN A 7 17.99 15.98 17.17
CA ASN A 7 18.28 14.55 16.95
C ASN A 7 17.02 13.68 17.09
N TYR A 8 16.17 13.95 18.08
CA TYR A 8 14.91 13.23 18.26
C TYR A 8 13.95 13.42 17.07
N ASN A 9 13.82 14.66 16.58
CA ASN A 9 12.97 14.99 15.44
C ASN A 9 13.47 14.32 14.15
N MET A 10 14.79 14.25 13.93
CA MET A 10 15.36 13.53 12.79
C MET A 10 15.11 12.02 12.87
N CYS A 11 15.28 11.40 14.04
CA CYS A 11 14.97 9.98 14.22
C CYS A 11 13.48 9.69 13.95
N LYS A 12 12.58 10.56 14.44
CA LYS A 12 11.15 10.45 14.17
C LYS A 12 10.84 10.58 12.67
N ALA A 13 11.41 11.57 11.99
CA ALA A 13 11.20 11.78 10.56
C ALA A 13 11.66 10.57 9.72
N VAL A 14 12.78 9.94 10.08
CA VAL A 14 13.27 8.73 9.40
C VAL A 14 12.33 7.54 9.62
N ILE A 15 11.81 7.36 10.84
CA ILE A 15 10.83 6.32 11.15
C ILE A 15 9.54 6.54 10.36
N ASP A 16 9.04 7.78 10.31
CA ASP A 16 7.83 8.14 9.57
C ASP A 16 8.00 7.90 8.06
N LEU A 17 9.14 8.28 7.49
CA LEU A 17 9.49 8.01 6.09
C LEU A 17 9.55 6.50 5.79
N THR A 18 10.17 5.72 6.69
CA THR A 18 10.28 4.26 6.54
C THR A 18 8.90 3.61 6.58
N ASN A 19 8.03 4.03 7.50
CA ASN A 19 6.66 3.51 7.61
C ASN A 19 5.80 3.89 6.40
N LYS A 20 5.97 5.11 5.88
CA LYS A 20 5.32 5.55 4.65
C LYS A 20 5.73 4.67 3.47
N GLY A 21 7.03 4.46 3.27
CA GLY A 21 7.54 3.61 2.18
C GLY A 21 7.05 2.16 2.29
N ARG A 22 6.98 1.61 3.51
CA ARG A 22 6.40 0.27 3.75
C ARG A 22 4.92 0.21 3.36
N THR A 23 4.16 1.25 3.70
CA THR A 23 2.72 1.33 3.39
C THR A 23 2.49 1.45 1.89
N GLU A 24 3.28 2.26 1.20
CA GLU A 24 3.24 2.42 -0.25
C GLU A 24 3.59 1.11 -0.96
N GLY A 25 4.71 0.48 -0.59
CA GLY A 25 5.11 -0.80 -1.17
C GLY A 25 4.10 -1.93 -0.94
N TYR A 26 3.47 -1.98 0.24
CA TYR A 26 2.38 -2.93 0.48
C TYR A 26 1.17 -2.68 -0.42
N THR A 27 0.82 -1.40 -0.65
CA THR A 27 -0.29 -1.02 -1.53
C THR A 27 -0.01 -1.43 -2.98
N GLU A 28 1.21 -1.19 -3.47
CA GLU A 28 1.65 -1.60 -4.80
C GLU A 28 1.63 -3.12 -4.97
N ALA A 29 2.09 -3.87 -3.96
CA ALA A 29 2.08 -5.32 -3.98
C ALA A 29 0.66 -5.89 -4.08
N ILE A 30 -0.31 -5.29 -3.37
CA ILE A 30 -1.72 -5.67 -3.50
C ILE A 30 -2.25 -5.34 -4.89
N ALA A 31 -2.00 -4.12 -5.40
CA ALA A 31 -2.45 -3.74 -6.74
C ALA A 31 -1.90 -4.68 -7.84
N PHE A 32 -0.63 -5.06 -7.72
CA PHE A 32 -0.01 -6.06 -8.60
C PHE A 32 -0.71 -7.42 -8.48
N SER A 33 -0.99 -7.87 -7.26
CA SER A 33 -1.67 -9.14 -7.01
C SER A 33 -3.07 -9.16 -7.62
N ILE A 34 -3.83 -8.07 -7.50
CA ILE A 34 -5.15 -7.92 -8.13
C ILE A 34 -5.03 -8.04 -9.66
N LYS A 35 -4.11 -7.29 -10.29
CA LYS A 35 -3.87 -7.39 -11.75
C LYS A 35 -3.52 -8.81 -12.18
N SER A 36 -2.64 -9.48 -11.43
CA SER A 36 -2.23 -10.86 -11.71
C SER A 36 -3.42 -11.83 -11.66
N ILE A 37 -4.31 -11.68 -10.67
CA ILE A 37 -5.51 -12.51 -10.54
C ILE A 37 -6.48 -12.24 -11.71
N MET A 38 -6.72 -10.97 -12.03
CA MET A 38 -7.58 -10.57 -13.16
C MET A 38 -7.09 -11.23 -14.45
N GLN A 39 -5.79 -11.14 -14.75
CA GLN A 39 -5.21 -11.69 -15.97
C GLN A 39 -5.20 -13.23 -15.98
N SER A 40 -4.82 -13.86 -14.86
CA SER A 40 -4.62 -15.32 -14.82
C SER A 40 -5.94 -16.08 -14.79
N LEU A 41 -6.96 -15.53 -14.15
CA LEU A 41 -8.27 -16.17 -13.98
C LEU A 41 -9.36 -15.57 -14.87
N ASN A 42 -9.01 -14.56 -15.68
CA ASN A 42 -9.95 -13.75 -16.48
C ASN A 42 -11.09 -13.17 -15.62
N TYR A 43 -10.75 -12.70 -14.42
CA TYR A 43 -11.69 -12.16 -13.45
C TYR A 43 -11.84 -10.65 -13.61
N SER A 44 -13.03 -10.13 -13.27
CA SER A 44 -13.23 -8.70 -13.09
C SER A 44 -12.41 -8.19 -11.89
N PHE A 45 -12.23 -6.87 -11.82
CA PHE A 45 -11.56 -6.24 -10.68
C PHE A 45 -12.24 -6.58 -9.34
N GLU A 46 -13.58 -6.55 -9.30
CA GLU A 46 -14.37 -6.87 -8.11
C GLU A 46 -14.20 -8.33 -7.70
N GLN A 47 -14.16 -9.25 -8.66
CA GLN A 47 -13.91 -10.67 -8.40
C GLN A 47 -12.49 -10.90 -7.87
N ALA A 48 -11.48 -10.25 -8.45
CA ALA A 48 -10.11 -10.33 -7.97
C ALA A 48 -9.94 -9.75 -6.56
N CYS A 49 -10.61 -8.64 -6.24
CA CYS A 49 -10.65 -8.08 -4.90
C CYS A 49 -11.34 -9.03 -3.89
N ALA A 50 -12.42 -9.70 -4.31
CA ALA A 50 -13.11 -10.67 -3.48
C ALA A 50 -12.23 -11.89 -3.12
N VAL A 51 -11.39 -12.37 -4.05
CA VAL A 51 -10.41 -13.45 -3.78
C VAL A 51 -9.44 -13.05 -2.67
N LEU A 52 -8.98 -11.79 -2.69
CA LEU A 52 -8.08 -11.24 -1.68
C LEU A 52 -8.80 -10.76 -0.41
N LYS A 53 -10.12 -10.92 -0.32
CA LYS A 53 -10.97 -10.44 0.78
C LYS A 53 -10.80 -8.94 1.05
N ILE A 54 -10.65 -8.15 -0.01
CA ILE A 54 -10.56 -6.69 0.10
C ILE A 54 -11.96 -6.13 0.31
N ASP A 55 -12.14 -5.37 1.39
CA ASP A 55 -13.41 -4.69 1.68
C ASP A 55 -13.71 -3.61 0.63
N ALA A 56 -14.99 -3.38 0.34
CA ALA A 56 -15.44 -2.38 -0.62
C ALA A 56 -14.91 -0.96 -0.36
N LYS A 57 -14.73 -0.60 0.93
CA LYS A 57 -14.15 0.70 1.34
C LYS A 57 -12.71 0.89 0.85
N ASP A 58 -11.96 -0.20 0.71
CA ASP A 58 -10.55 -0.20 0.32
C ASP A 58 -10.38 -0.45 -1.18
N MET A 59 -11.38 -1.04 -1.84
CA MET A 59 -11.38 -1.27 -3.29
C MET A 59 -11.13 0.00 -4.10
N GLU A 60 -11.73 1.13 -3.70
CA GLU A 60 -11.58 2.41 -4.40
C GLU A 60 -10.12 2.89 -4.45
N ARG A 61 -9.34 2.58 -3.40
CA ARG A 61 -7.91 2.89 -3.37
C ARG A 61 -7.15 2.13 -4.45
N TYR A 62 -7.44 0.84 -4.63
CA TYR A 62 -6.77 0.01 -5.61
C TYR A 62 -7.28 0.22 -7.02
N ARG A 63 -8.57 0.57 -7.20
CA ARG A 63 -9.16 0.86 -8.51
C ARG A 63 -8.43 1.98 -9.25
N LYS A 64 -7.91 2.98 -8.54
CA LYS A 64 -7.14 4.09 -9.12
C LYS A 64 -5.73 3.70 -9.59
N MET A 65 -5.22 2.55 -9.15
CA MET A 65 -3.88 2.05 -9.47
C MET A 65 -3.88 0.99 -10.57
N ILE A 66 -5.07 0.52 -10.96
CA ILE A 66 -5.28 -0.55 -11.93
C ILE A 66 -5.81 0.00 -13.23
#